data_AF-A0A0D8CIN0-F1
#
_entry.id   AF-A0A0D8CIN0-F1
#
_cell.length_a   1.000
_cell.length_b   1.000
_cell.length_c   1.000
_cell.angle_alpha   90.00
_cell.angle_beta   90.00
_cell.angle_gamma   90.00
#
_symmetry.space_group_name_H-M   'P 1'
#
loop_
_entity.id
_entity.type
_entity.pdbx_description
1 polymer ?
#
loop_
_entity_poly.entity_id
_entity_poly.type
_entity_poly.pdbx_seq_one_letter_code
_entity_poly.pdbx_strand_id
1 'polypeptide(L)'
;MLLLFWRIFLEEVWKPGSFTKNFSWGRNSNGLVELHSIIRAGFNDALEDVPRTEFRERIKKSGHTEYIPINFFLFNRTIAGVDMICADELVFQALSWDHSPAFDKVALFAFLFSYVGKWKKAAAYQRRPALWANAYVLERVASKYNWNTKSVTADDIQNFVQNDPRYKAETSRKLATNLNFLLHIGKVQDFGEKRPGRWWVDCLFLALDRLIEDSLIDGRTYRTSEYINLLSHSKFFELTGGENLEKQLATTHLIRLYTALGGRDRLSEDAVRDKILQEEPQFQSMRVNDSRPRGATHLTNPRILKSISPFCADLAKKAGFDVISPDEMDEMQAAEFIRGRTESALAVLNEKGIRPNMTIEELLKITRGGA
;
A
#
# COMPACT_ATOMS: atom_id res chain seq x y z
N MET A 1 -8.84 3.63 33.91
CA MET A 1 -8.61 3.70 32.44
C MET A 1 -7.15 3.92 32.06
N LEU A 2 -6.37 4.71 32.81
CA LEU A 2 -4.91 4.90 32.59
C LEU A 2 -4.04 3.66 32.85
N LEU A 3 -4.48 2.70 33.68
CA LEU A 3 -3.73 1.48 34.01
C LEU A 3 -3.78 0.37 32.94
N LEU A 4 -4.74 0.42 32.00
CA LEU A 4 -4.74 -0.51 30.84
C LEU A 4 -3.78 -0.05 29.73
N PHE A 5 -3.48 1.24 29.66
CA PHE A 5 -2.63 1.82 28.61
C PHE A 5 -1.15 1.45 28.78
N TRP A 6 -0.67 1.30 30.03
CA TRP A 6 0.71 0.87 30.30
C TRP A 6 0.94 -0.63 30.09
N ARG A 7 -0.11 -1.45 30.12
CA ARG A 7 0.01 -2.90 29.99
C ARG A 7 0.19 -3.38 28.54
N ILE A 8 -0.17 -2.55 27.55
CA ILE A 8 -0.06 -2.90 26.13
C ILE A 8 1.37 -2.68 25.59
N PHE A 9 2.15 -1.76 26.18
CA PHE A 9 3.52 -1.48 25.73
C PHE A 9 4.60 -2.42 26.33
N LEU A 10 4.25 -3.26 27.31
CA LEU A 10 5.20 -4.11 28.05
C LEU A 10 5.44 -5.51 27.44
N GLU A 11 4.81 -5.90 26.33
CA GLU A 11 4.90 -7.28 25.82
C GLU A 11 5.25 -7.45 24.31
N GLU A 12 5.55 -6.38 23.57
CA GLU A 12 6.00 -6.53 22.19
C GLU A 12 7.50 -6.87 22.12
N VAL A 13 7.79 -8.18 22.21
CA VAL A 13 9.15 -8.70 22.02
C VAL A 13 9.52 -8.67 20.54
N TRP A 14 10.59 -7.95 20.19
CA TRP A 14 11.11 -7.91 18.82
C TRP A 14 12.10 -9.05 18.60
N LYS A 15 11.73 -9.96 17.69
CA LYS A 15 12.60 -11.03 17.20
C LYS A 15 12.85 -10.85 15.71
N PRO A 16 14.11 -10.78 15.28
CA PRO A 16 14.43 -10.57 13.86
C PRO A 16 14.18 -11.83 13.01
N GLY A 17 14.06 -13.00 13.64
CA GLY A 17 13.71 -14.25 12.97
C GLY A 17 14.67 -14.59 11.83
N SER A 18 14.13 -15.04 10.69
CA SER A 18 14.94 -15.35 9.51
C SER A 18 15.56 -14.14 8.83
N PHE A 19 15.22 -12.91 9.24
CA PHE A 19 15.79 -11.68 8.67
C PHE A 19 17.28 -11.50 9.02
N THR A 20 17.82 -12.26 9.98
CA THR A 20 19.27 -12.29 10.27
C THR A 20 20.05 -13.26 9.37
N LYS A 21 19.40 -14.01 8.49
CA LYS A 21 20.09 -14.92 7.56
C LYS A 21 20.65 -14.16 6.35
N ASN A 22 21.55 -14.80 5.61
CA ASN A 22 21.94 -14.31 4.28
C ASN A 22 20.80 -14.63 3.32
N PHE A 23 20.16 -13.62 2.77
CA PHE A 23 19.28 -13.72 1.62
C PHE A 23 19.71 -12.64 0.63
N SER A 24 19.78 -13.03 -0.64
CA SER A 24 20.01 -12.09 -1.72
C SER A 24 18.69 -11.36 -1.96
N TRP A 25 18.75 -10.03 -1.94
CA TRP A 25 17.68 -9.17 -2.46
C TRP A 25 17.99 -8.75 -3.91
N GLY A 26 18.96 -9.40 -4.55
CA GLY A 26 19.55 -8.97 -5.79
C GLY A 26 20.61 -7.88 -5.60
N ARG A 27 20.99 -7.23 -6.71
CA ARG A 27 21.91 -6.08 -6.75
C ARG A 27 21.13 -4.79 -6.47
N ASN A 28 21.81 -3.74 -5.98
CA ASN A 28 21.20 -2.42 -5.73
C ASN A 28 20.39 -1.86 -6.91
N SER A 29 20.80 -2.19 -8.14
CA SER A 29 20.14 -1.75 -9.38
C SER A 29 18.78 -2.41 -9.63
N ASN A 30 18.49 -3.54 -8.99
CA ASN A 30 17.37 -4.40 -9.34
C ASN A 30 16.15 -4.21 -8.43
N GLY A 31 16.21 -3.31 -7.45
CA GLY A 31 15.12 -3.09 -6.50
C GLY A 31 14.69 -4.39 -5.80
N LEU A 32 13.38 -4.59 -5.69
CA LEU A 32 12.75 -5.79 -5.15
C LEU A 32 12.16 -6.70 -6.25
N VAL A 33 12.81 -6.77 -7.42
CA VAL A 33 12.35 -7.61 -8.55
C VAL A 33 12.22 -9.10 -8.19
N GLU A 34 13.08 -9.60 -7.30
CA GLU A 34 12.99 -11.00 -6.84
C GLU A 34 11.72 -11.23 -6.01
N LEU A 35 11.35 -10.28 -5.13
CA LEU A 35 10.09 -10.33 -4.40
C LEU A 35 8.89 -10.26 -5.35
N HIS A 36 8.93 -9.35 -6.33
CA HIS A 36 7.90 -9.24 -7.37
C HIS A 36 7.70 -10.57 -8.10
N SER A 37 8.79 -11.20 -8.52
CA SER A 37 8.79 -12.48 -9.23
C SER A 37 8.25 -13.62 -8.36
N ILE A 38 8.62 -13.66 -7.07
CA ILE A 38 8.11 -14.63 -6.10
C ILE A 38 6.60 -14.46 -5.90
N ILE A 39 6.09 -13.23 -5.77
CA ILE A 39 4.65 -13.00 -5.63
C ILE A 39 3.92 -13.53 -6.86
N ARG A 40 4.37 -13.17 -8.07
CA ARG A 40 3.77 -13.65 -9.32
C ARG A 40 3.76 -15.17 -9.41
N ALA A 41 4.89 -15.82 -9.17
CA ALA A 41 5.01 -17.27 -9.21
C ALA A 41 4.14 -17.97 -8.15
N GLY A 42 4.07 -17.41 -6.95
CA GLY A 42 3.32 -18.00 -5.84
C GLY A 42 1.81 -17.88 -6.01
N PHE A 43 1.32 -16.76 -6.54
CA PHE A 43 -0.08 -16.57 -6.89
C PHE A 43 -0.47 -17.15 -8.25
N ASN A 44 0.52 -17.53 -9.08
CA ASN A 44 0.32 -18.08 -10.43
C ASN A 44 -0.53 -17.14 -11.30
N ASP A 45 -0.19 -15.86 -11.26
CA ASP A 45 -0.87 -14.77 -11.98
C ASP A 45 -2.38 -14.63 -11.70
N ALA A 46 -2.90 -15.27 -10.63
CA ALA A 46 -4.28 -15.18 -10.20
C ALA A 46 -4.43 -14.29 -8.96
N LEU A 47 -5.40 -13.37 -8.99
CA LEU A 47 -5.66 -12.42 -7.92
C LEU A 47 -6.63 -12.99 -6.87
N GLU A 48 -6.28 -14.13 -6.29
CA GLU A 48 -7.11 -14.87 -5.33
C GLU A 48 -6.29 -15.29 -4.10
N ASP A 49 -6.97 -15.56 -2.98
CA ASP A 49 -6.31 -16.12 -1.80
C ASP A 49 -5.78 -17.53 -2.14
N VAL A 50 -4.52 -17.82 -1.81
CA VAL A 50 -3.87 -19.11 -2.13
C VAL A 50 -3.51 -19.85 -0.84
N PRO A 51 -3.72 -21.19 -0.75
CA PRO A 51 -3.22 -21.97 0.36
C PRO A 51 -1.72 -21.77 0.55
N ARG A 52 -1.29 -21.52 1.78
CA ARG A 52 0.11 -21.26 2.11
C ARG A 52 1.02 -22.43 1.71
N THR A 53 0.53 -23.67 1.76
CA THR A 53 1.27 -24.85 1.29
C THR A 53 1.50 -24.81 -0.21
N GLU A 54 0.47 -24.51 -0.98
CA GLU A 54 0.52 -24.43 -2.44
C GLU A 54 1.43 -23.30 -2.91
N PHE A 55 1.32 -22.11 -2.32
CA PHE A 55 2.24 -21.00 -2.59
C PHE A 55 3.69 -21.45 -2.41
N ARG A 56 4.02 -22.09 -1.28
CA ARG A 56 5.38 -22.58 -1.00
C ARG A 56 5.86 -23.60 -2.02
N GLU A 57 5.00 -24.51 -2.45
CA GLU A 57 5.33 -25.51 -3.47
C GLU A 57 5.66 -24.86 -4.82
N ARG A 58 4.88 -23.86 -5.23
CA ARG A 58 5.15 -23.08 -6.45
C ARG A 58 6.51 -22.37 -6.37
N ILE A 59 6.82 -21.71 -5.25
CA ILE A 59 8.11 -21.02 -5.07
C ILE A 59 9.29 -21.98 -5.08
N LYS A 60 9.18 -23.13 -4.40
CA LYS A 60 10.25 -24.13 -4.40
C LYS A 60 10.56 -24.65 -5.81
N LYS A 61 9.53 -24.86 -6.64
CA LYS A 61 9.71 -25.28 -8.05
C LYS A 61 10.45 -24.24 -8.88
N SER A 62 10.27 -22.95 -8.58
CA SER A 62 11.00 -21.84 -9.22
C SER A 62 12.43 -21.60 -8.68
N GLY A 63 12.87 -22.34 -7.65
CA GLY A 63 14.22 -22.20 -7.08
C GLY A 63 14.43 -20.98 -6.18
N HIS A 64 13.37 -20.25 -5.83
CA HIS A 64 13.42 -19.09 -4.95
C HIS A 64 13.25 -19.47 -3.46
N THR A 65 13.63 -18.56 -2.56
CA THR A 65 13.44 -18.75 -1.10
C THR A 65 12.07 -18.26 -0.66
N GLU A 66 11.26 -19.12 -0.04
CA GLU A 66 9.86 -18.80 0.26
C GLU A 66 9.65 -18.03 1.57
N TYR A 67 10.57 -18.16 2.54
CA TYR A 67 10.28 -17.77 3.92
C TYR A 67 10.18 -16.26 4.15
N ILE A 68 10.99 -15.45 3.46
CA ILE A 68 11.00 -14.01 3.70
C ILE A 68 9.74 -13.34 3.13
N PRO A 69 9.34 -13.57 1.87
CA PRO A 69 8.11 -12.99 1.32
C PRO A 69 6.87 -13.33 2.16
N ILE A 70 6.69 -14.61 2.48
CA ILE A 70 5.51 -15.08 3.20
C ILE A 70 5.45 -14.55 4.63
N ASN A 71 6.60 -14.48 5.32
CA ASN A 71 6.62 -14.09 6.73
C ASN A 71 6.73 -12.58 6.95
N PHE A 72 7.22 -11.79 6.01
CA PHE A 72 7.50 -10.37 6.24
C PHE A 72 6.72 -9.43 5.32
N PHE A 73 6.27 -9.90 4.16
CA PHE A 73 5.63 -9.06 3.16
C PHE A 73 4.17 -9.41 2.95
N LEU A 74 3.81 -10.70 2.91
CA LEU A 74 2.46 -11.13 2.54
C LEU A 74 1.55 -11.30 3.76
N PHE A 75 0.24 -11.07 3.55
CA PHE A 75 -0.76 -11.21 4.60
C PHE A 75 -1.27 -12.65 4.69
N ASN A 76 -1.39 -13.17 5.92
CA ASN A 76 -1.76 -14.55 6.20
C ASN A 76 -3.00 -14.60 7.09
N ARG A 77 -3.95 -15.49 6.79
CA ARG A 77 -5.09 -15.79 7.67
C ARG A 77 -5.50 -17.25 7.56
N THR A 78 -6.07 -17.80 8.62
CA THR A 78 -6.65 -19.15 8.58
C THR A 78 -8.13 -19.04 8.22
N ILE A 79 -8.53 -19.61 7.07
CA ILE A 79 -9.94 -19.64 6.62
C ILE A 79 -10.40 -21.10 6.65
N ALA A 80 -11.50 -21.39 7.34
CA ALA A 80 -12.06 -22.75 7.45
C ALA A 80 -11.01 -23.83 7.80
N GLY A 81 -10.03 -23.49 8.64
CA GLY A 81 -8.95 -24.40 9.07
C GLY A 81 -7.75 -24.51 8.13
N VAL A 82 -7.75 -23.83 6.98
CA VAL A 82 -6.66 -23.78 6.01
C VAL A 82 -5.88 -22.47 6.18
N ASP A 83 -4.55 -22.56 6.27
CA ASP A 83 -3.69 -21.38 6.29
C ASP A 83 -3.55 -20.80 4.88
N MET A 84 -4.07 -19.60 4.67
CA MET A 84 -4.10 -18.91 3.38
C MET A 84 -3.12 -17.74 3.38
N ILE A 85 -2.54 -17.47 2.21
CA ILE A 85 -1.92 -16.19 1.88
C ILE A 85 -2.96 -15.40 1.09
N CYS A 86 -3.28 -14.21 1.58
CA CYS A 86 -4.38 -13.43 1.06
C CYS A 86 -3.90 -12.51 -0.07
N ALA A 87 -4.70 -12.39 -1.12
CA ALA A 87 -4.50 -11.33 -2.10
C ALA A 87 -4.85 -9.97 -1.45
N ASP A 88 -3.90 -9.05 -1.47
CA ASP A 88 -4.06 -7.67 -1.04
C ASP A 88 -3.49 -6.72 -2.10
N GLU A 89 -3.48 -5.42 -1.82
CA GLU A 89 -2.95 -4.42 -2.73
C GLU A 89 -1.50 -4.68 -3.19
N LEU A 90 -0.62 -5.26 -2.37
CA LEU A 90 0.76 -5.58 -2.78
C LEU A 90 0.75 -6.67 -3.87
N VAL A 91 -0.11 -7.68 -3.70
CA VAL A 91 -0.29 -8.75 -4.68
C VAL A 91 -0.89 -8.20 -5.97
N PHE A 92 -1.92 -7.36 -5.87
CA PHE A 92 -2.51 -6.67 -7.02
C PHE A 92 -1.46 -5.93 -7.85
N GLN A 93 -0.59 -5.14 -7.21
CA GLN A 93 0.46 -4.41 -7.92
C GLN A 93 1.48 -5.35 -8.59
N ALA A 94 1.85 -6.46 -7.95
CA ALA A 94 2.79 -7.42 -8.53
C ALA A 94 2.23 -8.15 -9.76
N LEU A 95 0.93 -8.49 -9.73
CA LEU A 95 0.29 -9.22 -10.83
C LEU A 95 -0.09 -8.31 -11.99
N SER A 96 -0.51 -7.07 -11.70
CA SER A 96 -1.07 -6.15 -12.70
C SER A 96 -0.02 -5.35 -13.47
N TRP A 97 1.20 -5.26 -12.95
CA TRP A 97 2.26 -4.43 -13.52
C TRP A 97 3.62 -5.13 -13.52
N ASP A 98 4.47 -4.73 -14.45
CA ASP A 98 5.89 -5.05 -14.40
C ASP A 98 6.55 -4.45 -13.15
N HIS A 99 7.70 -5.01 -12.77
CA HIS A 99 8.48 -4.50 -11.65
C HIS A 99 8.85 -3.02 -11.88
N SER A 100 8.69 -2.20 -10.84
CA SER A 100 8.97 -0.77 -10.90
C SER A 100 9.41 -0.21 -9.54
N PRO A 101 10.02 0.99 -9.52
CA PRO A 101 10.32 1.68 -8.26
C PRO A 101 9.09 1.99 -7.41
N ALA A 102 7.90 2.10 -8.01
CA ALA A 102 6.66 2.27 -7.27
C ALA A 102 6.31 1.00 -6.49
N PHE A 103 6.45 -0.18 -7.11
CA PHE A 103 6.30 -1.47 -6.44
C PHE A 103 7.30 -1.59 -5.28
N ASP A 104 8.56 -1.20 -5.47
CA ASP A 104 9.58 -1.26 -4.43
C ASP A 104 9.17 -0.47 -3.17
N LYS A 105 8.56 0.71 -3.35
CA LYS A 105 8.05 1.54 -2.24
C LYS A 105 6.85 0.88 -1.56
N VAL A 106 5.91 0.31 -2.31
CA VAL A 106 4.75 -0.40 -1.73
C VAL A 106 5.21 -1.63 -0.94
N ALA A 107 6.16 -2.38 -1.47
CA ALA A 107 6.75 -3.53 -0.79
C ALA A 107 7.53 -3.13 0.47
N LEU A 108 8.33 -2.06 0.39
CA LEU A 108 9.01 -1.52 1.57
C LEU A 108 8.01 -1.06 2.63
N PHE A 109 6.94 -0.37 2.23
CA PHE A 109 5.86 0.00 3.14
C PHE A 109 5.21 -1.23 3.76
N ALA A 110 4.90 -2.29 2.98
CA ALA A 110 4.32 -3.53 3.49
C ALA A 110 5.18 -4.14 4.62
N PHE A 111 6.50 -4.17 4.41
CA PHE A 111 7.48 -4.63 5.39
C PHE A 111 7.49 -3.75 6.65
N LEU A 112 7.58 -2.42 6.47
CA LEU A 112 7.63 -1.46 7.57
C LEU A 112 6.31 -1.40 8.35
N PHE A 113 5.18 -1.56 7.67
CA PHE A 113 3.86 -1.61 8.28
C PHE A 113 3.72 -2.87 9.15
N SER A 114 4.35 -3.97 8.73
CA SER A 114 4.53 -5.19 9.50
C SER A 114 3.20 -5.81 9.96
N TYR A 115 2.12 -5.65 9.20
CA TYR A 115 0.90 -6.43 9.39
C TYR A 115 0.92 -7.62 8.43
N VAL A 116 1.26 -8.81 8.92
CA VAL A 116 1.34 -10.04 8.11
C VAL A 116 0.28 -11.08 8.51
N GLY A 117 -0.58 -10.75 9.48
CA GLY A 117 -1.67 -11.60 9.94
C GLY A 117 -1.19 -12.85 10.69
N LYS A 118 -2.03 -13.88 10.77
CA LYS A 118 -1.80 -15.06 11.62
C LYS A 118 -2.13 -16.34 10.87
N TRP A 119 -1.36 -17.39 11.12
CA TRP A 119 -1.61 -18.74 10.62
C TRP A 119 -1.47 -19.76 11.75
N LYS A 120 -1.84 -21.02 11.49
CA LYS A 120 -1.77 -22.10 12.48
C LYS A 120 -0.33 -22.25 13.00
N LYS A 121 -0.19 -22.29 14.34
CA LYS A 121 1.10 -22.38 15.05
C LYS A 121 2.00 -21.13 14.95
N ALA A 122 1.55 -20.04 14.34
CA ALA A 122 2.28 -18.77 14.41
C ALA A 122 2.34 -18.28 15.87
N ALA A 123 3.55 -17.95 16.33
CA ALA A 123 3.72 -17.27 17.61
C ALA A 123 3.19 -15.83 17.51
N ALA A 124 2.83 -15.22 18.65
CA ALA A 124 2.24 -13.87 18.68
C ALA A 124 3.12 -12.82 17.97
N TYR A 125 4.44 -12.86 18.16
CA TYR A 125 5.40 -11.95 17.53
C TYR A 125 5.50 -12.13 16.00
N GLN A 126 4.99 -13.23 15.44
CA GLN A 126 5.01 -13.47 13.98
C GLN A 126 3.85 -12.77 13.26
N ARG A 127 2.84 -12.28 13.99
CA ARG A 127 1.78 -11.44 13.43
C ARG A 127 2.29 -10.07 13.00
N ARG A 128 3.34 -9.58 13.68
CA ARG A 128 4.06 -8.35 13.36
C ARG A 128 5.59 -8.55 13.44
N PRO A 129 6.21 -9.20 12.45
CA PRO A 129 7.58 -9.71 12.57
C PRO A 129 8.67 -8.66 12.32
N ALA A 130 8.31 -7.49 11.77
CA ALA A 130 9.21 -6.38 11.50
C ALA A 130 8.96 -5.16 12.40
N LEU A 131 8.40 -5.36 13.61
CA LEU A 131 8.16 -4.27 14.57
C LEU A 131 9.40 -3.45 14.91
N TRP A 132 10.58 -4.08 14.92
CA TRP A 132 11.86 -3.38 15.11
C TRP A 132 12.17 -2.40 13.97
N ALA A 133 11.80 -2.74 12.73
CA ALA A 133 11.97 -1.85 11.57
C ALA A 133 10.90 -0.75 11.55
N ASN A 134 9.66 -1.11 11.88
CA ASN A 134 8.55 -0.17 12.08
C ASN A 134 8.95 0.91 13.10
N ALA A 135 9.37 0.49 14.29
CA ALA A 135 9.78 1.39 15.36
C ALA A 135 11.01 2.21 14.99
N TYR A 136 12.01 1.63 14.30
CA TYR A 136 13.14 2.41 13.80
C TYR A 136 12.68 3.55 12.88
N VAL A 137 11.77 3.27 11.94
CA VAL A 137 11.25 4.32 11.04
C VAL A 137 10.46 5.37 11.81
N LEU A 138 9.56 4.97 12.71
CA LEU A 138 8.75 5.91 13.49
C LEU A 138 9.60 6.79 14.43
N GLU A 139 10.48 6.16 15.21
CA GLU A 139 11.21 6.81 16.30
C GLU A 139 12.48 7.52 15.81
N ARG A 140 13.15 7.00 14.77
CA ARG A 140 14.37 7.61 14.20
C ARG A 140 14.06 8.42 12.96
N VAL A 141 13.56 7.78 11.91
CA VAL A 141 13.44 8.41 10.59
C VAL A 141 12.40 9.52 10.60
N ALA A 142 11.18 9.23 11.03
CA ALA A 142 10.08 10.17 11.04
C ALA A 142 10.22 11.20 12.17
N SER A 143 10.41 10.76 13.42
CA SER A 143 10.43 11.66 14.58
C SER A 143 11.74 12.44 14.72
N LYS A 144 12.90 11.76 14.74
CA LYS A 144 14.19 12.41 15.04
C LYS A 144 14.83 13.06 13.82
N TYR A 145 14.78 12.40 12.65
CA TYR A 145 15.42 12.88 11.44
C TYR A 145 14.49 13.67 10.52
N ASN A 146 13.18 13.68 10.81
CA ASN A 146 12.17 14.33 9.97
C ASN A 146 12.32 13.93 8.49
N TRP A 147 12.42 12.63 8.23
CA TRP A 147 12.64 12.02 6.92
C TRP A 147 13.95 12.39 6.21
N ASN A 148 14.92 12.99 6.89
CA ASN A 148 16.29 13.11 6.39
C ASN A 148 17.04 11.77 6.52
N THR A 149 17.11 11.04 5.42
CA THR A 149 17.66 9.68 5.39
C THR A 149 19.19 9.61 5.28
N LYS A 150 19.90 10.76 5.23
CA LYS A 150 21.37 10.78 5.18
C LYS A 150 22.02 10.13 6.41
N SER A 151 21.32 10.14 7.54
CA SER A 151 21.76 9.55 8.81
C SER A 151 21.35 8.08 8.98
N VAL A 152 20.59 7.52 8.02
CA VAL A 152 20.13 6.13 8.07
C VAL A 152 21.24 5.24 7.53
N THR A 153 21.95 4.60 8.46
CA THR A 153 23.05 3.68 8.16
C THR A 153 22.88 2.38 8.94
N ALA A 154 23.62 1.32 8.55
CA ALA A 154 23.64 0.08 9.32
C ALA A 154 24.14 0.30 10.77
N ASP A 155 25.06 1.23 11.00
CA ASP A 155 25.54 1.54 12.35
C ASP A 155 24.45 2.25 13.16
N ASP A 156 23.71 3.17 12.54
CA ASP A 156 22.58 3.86 13.19
C ASP A 156 21.47 2.88 13.60
N ILE A 157 21.08 1.99 12.67
CA ILE A 157 20.07 0.95 12.92
C ILE A 157 20.53 -0.01 14.02
N GLN A 158 21.78 -0.45 13.96
CA GLN A 158 22.35 -1.35 14.96
C GLN A 158 22.33 -0.72 16.35
N ASN A 159 22.78 0.54 16.46
CA ASN A 159 22.77 1.27 17.71
C ASN A 159 21.36 1.46 18.26
N PHE A 160 20.36 1.69 17.39
CA PHE A 160 18.97 1.76 17.81
C PHE A 160 18.50 0.43 18.43
N VAL A 161 18.61 -0.69 17.71
CA VAL A 161 18.06 -1.96 18.18
C VAL A 161 18.82 -2.54 19.38
N GLN A 162 20.13 -2.32 19.49
CA GLN A 162 20.93 -2.83 20.62
C GLN A 162 20.60 -2.16 21.95
N ASN A 163 20.17 -0.90 21.90
CA ASN A 163 19.84 -0.11 23.08
C ASN A 163 18.34 -0.18 23.44
N ASP A 164 17.54 -0.93 22.67
CA ASP A 164 16.11 -1.08 22.93
C ASP A 164 15.81 -2.37 23.70
N PRO A 165 15.17 -2.30 24.90
CA PRO A 165 14.88 -3.48 25.71
C PRO A 165 13.91 -4.46 25.03
N ARG A 166 13.12 -4.02 24.03
CA ARG A 166 12.19 -4.87 23.25
C ARG A 166 12.94 -5.83 22.33
N TYR A 167 14.17 -5.49 21.91
CA TYR A 167 14.97 -6.35 21.03
C TYR A 167 15.55 -7.56 21.76
N LYS A 168 15.13 -8.77 21.35
CA LYS A 168 15.58 -10.04 21.94
C LYS A 168 16.21 -10.95 20.88
N ALA A 169 17.46 -10.68 20.55
CA ALA A 169 18.29 -11.55 19.72
C ALA A 169 19.79 -11.31 19.94
N GLU A 170 20.60 -12.33 19.65
CA GLU A 170 22.06 -12.29 19.83
C GLU A 170 22.75 -11.37 18.80
N THR A 171 22.28 -11.39 17.55
CA THR A 171 22.92 -10.66 16.45
C THR A 171 22.08 -9.45 16.03
N SER A 172 22.61 -8.25 16.18
CA SER A 172 22.02 -6.99 15.67
C SER A 172 22.64 -6.56 14.34
N ARG A 173 23.95 -6.82 14.14
CA ARG A 173 24.71 -6.34 12.97
C ARG A 173 24.09 -6.78 11.66
N LYS A 174 23.81 -8.07 11.53
CA LYS A 174 23.31 -8.63 10.27
C LYS A 174 21.91 -8.14 9.93
N LEU A 175 21.04 -8.01 10.93
CA LEU A 175 19.74 -7.35 10.79
C LEU A 175 19.92 -5.91 10.29
N ALA A 176 20.83 -5.16 10.90
CA ALA A 176 21.01 -3.75 10.59
C ALA A 176 21.54 -3.54 9.16
N THR A 177 22.48 -4.38 8.72
CA THR A 177 22.94 -4.40 7.33
C THR A 177 21.81 -4.75 6.36
N ASN A 178 21.02 -5.80 6.65
CA ASN A 178 19.91 -6.21 5.79
C ASN A 178 18.80 -5.14 5.74
N LEU A 179 18.48 -4.48 6.85
CA LEU A 179 17.48 -3.41 6.88
C LEU A 179 17.98 -2.18 6.13
N ASN A 180 19.23 -1.77 6.35
CA ASN A 180 19.82 -0.64 5.62
C ASN A 180 19.76 -0.88 4.10
N PHE A 181 20.10 -2.10 3.66
CA PHE A 181 19.99 -2.50 2.27
C PHE A 181 18.55 -2.39 1.76
N LEU A 182 17.59 -2.96 2.49
CA LEU A 182 16.17 -2.94 2.13
C LEU A 182 15.60 -1.52 2.03
N LEU A 183 15.93 -0.65 3.00
CA LEU A 183 15.54 0.76 3.01
C LEU A 183 16.10 1.51 1.79
N HIS A 184 17.35 1.23 1.44
CA HIS A 184 18.01 1.85 0.29
C HIS A 184 17.38 1.43 -1.04
N ILE A 185 17.22 0.12 -1.29
CA ILE A 185 16.63 -0.37 -2.55
C ILE A 185 15.15 -0.01 -2.65
N GLY A 186 14.42 0.01 -1.52
CA GLY A 186 13.02 0.43 -1.43
C GLY A 186 12.81 1.94 -1.49
N LYS A 187 13.87 2.72 -1.71
CA LYS A 187 13.85 4.18 -1.88
C LYS A 187 13.21 4.93 -0.70
N VAL A 188 13.57 4.57 0.53
CA VAL A 188 13.02 5.22 1.75
C VAL A 188 13.17 6.75 1.73
N GLN A 189 14.17 7.30 1.05
CA GLN A 189 14.35 8.75 0.93
C GLN A 189 13.19 9.45 0.20
N ASP A 190 12.47 8.74 -0.68
CA ASP A 190 11.34 9.29 -1.43
C ASP A 190 10.06 9.31 -0.60
N PHE A 191 10.01 8.61 0.55
CA PHE A 191 8.83 8.61 1.41
C PHE A 191 8.59 9.98 2.05
N GLY A 192 9.64 10.78 2.27
CA GLY A 192 9.56 12.14 2.80
C GLY A 192 8.93 13.16 1.85
N GLU A 193 8.54 12.76 0.63
CA GLU A 193 7.83 13.62 -0.29
C GLU A 193 6.51 14.12 0.31
N LYS A 194 6.27 15.43 0.18
CA LYS A 194 5.04 16.06 0.67
C LYS A 194 3.82 15.62 -0.14
N ARG A 195 4.00 15.40 -1.45
CA ARG A 195 2.90 15.10 -2.37
C ARG A 195 2.57 13.61 -2.37
N PRO A 196 1.29 13.22 -2.38
CA PRO A 196 0.91 11.82 -2.52
C PRO A 196 1.18 11.35 -3.95
N GLY A 197 2.22 10.52 -4.13
CA GLY A 197 2.46 9.81 -5.39
C GLY A 197 1.58 8.55 -5.51
N ARG A 198 1.55 7.93 -6.70
CA ARG A 198 0.81 6.68 -6.94
C ARG A 198 1.15 5.58 -5.91
N TRP A 199 2.43 5.38 -5.60
CA TRP A 199 2.88 4.42 -4.59
C TRP A 199 2.24 4.68 -3.21
N TRP A 200 2.05 5.94 -2.83
CA TRP A 200 1.47 6.32 -1.54
C TRP A 200 -0.03 5.98 -1.49
N VAL A 201 -0.72 6.18 -2.61
CA VAL A 201 -2.12 5.79 -2.80
C VAL A 201 -2.30 4.28 -2.66
N ASP A 202 -1.40 3.51 -3.28
CA ASP A 202 -1.40 2.04 -3.16
C ASP A 202 -1.04 1.60 -1.72
N CYS A 203 -0.12 2.28 -1.03
CA CYS A 203 0.15 2.02 0.39
C CYS A 203 -1.08 2.24 1.28
N LEU A 204 -1.91 3.25 1.00
CA LEU A 204 -3.14 3.49 1.75
C LEU A 204 -4.13 2.33 1.60
N PHE A 205 -4.32 1.85 0.37
CA PHE A 205 -5.18 0.69 0.09
C PHE A 205 -4.63 -0.57 0.76
N LEU A 206 -3.32 -0.80 0.71
CA LEU A 206 -2.66 -1.90 1.40
C LEU A 206 -2.86 -1.84 2.91
N ALA A 207 -2.73 -0.64 3.50
CA ALA A 207 -2.92 -0.44 4.93
C ALA A 207 -4.36 -0.78 5.34
N LEU A 208 -5.36 -0.31 4.58
CA LEU A 208 -6.77 -0.61 4.85
C LEU A 208 -7.07 -2.11 4.71
N ASP A 209 -6.61 -2.75 3.62
CA ASP A 209 -6.76 -4.19 3.41
C ASP A 209 -6.26 -4.96 4.65
N ARG A 210 -5.05 -4.66 5.10
CA ARG A 210 -4.42 -5.37 6.21
C ARG A 210 -5.02 -5.05 7.56
N LEU A 211 -5.35 -3.79 7.84
CA LEU A 211 -5.95 -3.42 9.13
C LEU A 211 -7.33 -4.05 9.31
N ILE A 212 -8.15 -4.04 8.26
CA ILE A 212 -9.49 -4.62 8.30
C ILE A 212 -9.38 -6.14 8.42
N GLU A 213 -8.60 -6.81 7.58
CA GLU A 213 -8.43 -8.26 7.62
C GLU A 213 -7.79 -8.75 8.93
N ASP A 214 -6.78 -8.05 9.45
CA ASP A 214 -6.15 -8.38 10.73
C ASP A 214 -7.14 -8.24 11.89
N SER A 215 -8.06 -7.29 11.80
CA SER A 215 -9.11 -7.10 12.81
C SER A 215 -10.19 -8.18 12.76
N LEU A 216 -10.52 -8.69 11.57
CA LEU A 216 -11.43 -9.82 11.40
C LEU A 216 -10.89 -11.09 12.05
N ILE A 217 -9.57 -11.30 12.06
CA ILE A 217 -8.93 -12.41 12.79
C ILE A 217 -9.27 -12.36 14.30
N ASP A 218 -9.42 -11.16 14.85
CA ASP A 218 -9.78 -10.94 16.26
C ASP A 218 -11.29 -10.77 16.48
N GLY A 219 -12.12 -11.05 15.46
CA GLY A 219 -13.58 -10.93 15.52
C GLY A 219 -14.09 -9.49 15.59
N ARG A 220 -13.29 -8.51 15.14
CA ARG A 220 -13.65 -7.09 15.12
C ARG A 220 -13.96 -6.63 13.70
N THR A 221 -15.02 -5.84 13.57
CA THR A 221 -15.42 -5.19 12.33
C THR A 221 -15.40 -3.68 12.50
N TYR A 222 -15.01 -2.95 11.47
CA TYR A 222 -14.99 -1.49 11.47
C TYR A 222 -15.94 -0.93 10.42
N ARG A 223 -16.64 0.16 10.77
CA ARG A 223 -17.42 0.97 9.84
C ARG A 223 -16.50 1.90 9.06
N THR A 224 -16.92 2.32 7.86
CA THR A 224 -16.16 3.26 7.03
C THR A 224 -15.78 4.55 7.75
N SER A 225 -16.65 5.07 8.62
CA SER A 225 -16.38 6.27 9.43
C SER A 225 -15.18 6.11 10.38
N GLU A 226 -14.75 4.89 10.65
CA GLU A 226 -13.65 4.57 11.56
C GLU A 226 -12.31 4.40 10.82
N TYR A 227 -12.30 4.39 9.48
CA TYR A 227 -11.09 4.08 8.70
C TYR A 227 -10.00 5.14 8.84
N ILE A 228 -10.36 6.42 8.95
CA ILE A 228 -9.39 7.49 9.23
C ILE A 228 -8.70 7.25 10.59
N ASN A 229 -9.50 6.90 11.61
CA ASN A 229 -8.98 6.59 12.92
C ASN A 229 -8.07 5.35 12.87
N LEU A 230 -8.45 4.31 12.13
CA LEU A 230 -7.60 3.13 11.94
C LEU A 230 -6.22 3.49 11.37
N LEU A 231 -6.18 4.28 10.29
CA LEU A 231 -4.92 4.73 9.67
C LEU A 231 -4.07 5.57 10.64
N SER A 232 -4.71 6.44 11.43
CA SER A 232 -4.03 7.25 12.44
C SER A 232 -3.44 6.39 13.58
N HIS A 233 -4.21 5.44 14.12
CA HIS A 233 -3.73 4.53 15.16
C HIS A 233 -2.62 3.60 14.66
N SER A 234 -2.66 3.20 13.39
CA SER A 234 -1.63 2.37 12.77
C SER A 234 -0.36 3.14 12.38
N LYS A 235 -0.31 4.45 12.64
CA LYS A 235 0.82 5.32 12.28
C LYS A 235 1.12 5.37 10.79
N PHE A 236 0.07 5.26 9.97
CA PHE A 236 0.19 5.24 8.51
C PHE A 236 0.91 6.48 7.97
N PHE A 237 0.51 7.68 8.43
CA PHE A 237 1.11 8.93 7.97
C PHE A 237 2.57 9.03 8.38
N GLU A 238 2.89 8.71 9.64
CA GLU A 238 4.26 8.73 10.14
C GLU A 238 5.16 7.70 9.45
N LEU A 239 4.62 6.59 8.93
CA LEU A 239 5.34 5.61 8.11
C LEU A 239 5.46 6.00 6.63
N THR A 240 4.76 7.04 6.17
CA THR A 240 4.67 7.42 4.75
C THR A 240 4.97 8.90 4.48
N GLY A 241 5.91 9.48 5.25
CA GLY A 241 6.39 10.85 5.02
C GLY A 241 5.75 11.93 5.90
N GLY A 242 4.95 11.55 6.88
CA GLY A 242 4.19 12.47 7.72
C GLY A 242 2.89 12.96 7.07
N GLU A 243 2.08 13.61 7.89
CA GLU A 243 0.77 14.15 7.51
C GLU A 243 0.90 15.59 7.00
N ASN A 244 0.10 15.93 5.99
CA ASN A 244 -0.11 17.30 5.54
C ASN A 244 -1.50 17.44 4.91
N LEU A 245 -1.94 18.67 4.63
CA LEU A 245 -3.27 18.95 4.10
C LEU A 245 -3.58 18.19 2.81
N GLU A 246 -2.63 18.07 1.88
CA GLU A 246 -2.83 17.36 0.62
C GLU A 246 -3.07 15.86 0.85
N LYS A 247 -2.27 15.23 1.73
CA LYS A 247 -2.45 13.82 2.13
C LYS A 247 -3.75 13.61 2.92
N GLN A 248 -4.18 14.55 3.74
CA GLN A 248 -5.47 14.49 4.47
C GLN A 248 -6.67 14.52 3.52
N LEU A 249 -6.66 15.46 2.57
CA LEU A 249 -7.71 15.56 1.54
C LEU A 249 -7.70 14.31 0.66
N ALA A 250 -6.52 13.85 0.23
CA ALA A 250 -6.38 12.64 -0.55
C ALA A 250 -6.91 11.40 0.19
N THR A 251 -6.60 11.26 1.48
CA THR A 251 -7.10 10.16 2.33
C THR A 251 -8.63 10.10 2.32
N THR A 252 -9.30 11.25 2.44
CA THR A 252 -10.76 11.30 2.45
C THR A 252 -11.36 10.79 1.13
N HIS A 253 -10.84 11.26 -0.01
CA HIS A 253 -11.29 10.80 -1.32
C HIS A 253 -10.97 9.31 -1.56
N LEU A 254 -9.81 8.85 -1.10
CA LEU A 254 -9.38 7.47 -1.26
C LEU A 254 -10.14 6.47 -0.39
N ILE A 255 -10.53 6.84 0.83
CA ILE A 255 -11.41 6.02 1.67
C ILE A 255 -12.79 5.87 1.02
N ARG A 256 -13.30 6.95 0.42
CA ARG A 256 -14.55 6.91 -0.36
C ARG A 256 -14.42 5.96 -1.54
N LEU A 257 -13.33 6.05 -2.32
CA LEU A 257 -13.06 5.13 -3.42
C LEU A 257 -12.96 3.68 -2.91
N TYR A 258 -12.11 3.42 -1.92
CA TYR A 258 -11.90 2.09 -1.33
C TYR A 258 -13.23 1.44 -0.92
N THR A 259 -14.09 2.19 -0.23
CA THR A 259 -15.40 1.72 0.22
C THR A 259 -16.34 1.48 -0.97
N ALA A 260 -16.38 2.40 -1.93
CA ALA A 260 -17.21 2.27 -3.13
C ALA A 260 -16.81 1.06 -3.98
N LEU A 261 -15.53 0.68 -3.98
CA LEU A 261 -15.05 -0.52 -4.68
C LEU A 261 -15.31 -1.82 -3.92
N GLY A 262 -15.80 -1.78 -2.68
CA GLY A 262 -16.06 -2.98 -1.87
C GLY A 262 -14.91 -3.38 -0.94
N GLY A 263 -13.96 -2.48 -0.65
CA GLY A 263 -12.82 -2.79 0.20
C GLY A 263 -11.87 -3.81 -0.44
N ARG A 264 -11.42 -4.82 0.30
CA ARG A 264 -10.54 -5.87 -0.25
C ARG A 264 -11.24 -6.70 -1.34
N ASP A 265 -12.55 -6.87 -1.24
CA ASP A 265 -13.33 -7.65 -2.20
C ASP A 265 -13.28 -7.06 -3.62
N ARG A 266 -12.81 -5.80 -3.78
CA ARG A 266 -12.50 -5.20 -5.09
C ARG A 266 -11.54 -6.01 -5.95
N LEU A 267 -10.78 -6.93 -5.33
CA LEU A 267 -9.82 -7.80 -5.99
C LEU A 267 -10.48 -9.05 -6.60
N SER A 268 -11.74 -9.35 -6.22
CA SER A 268 -12.54 -10.44 -6.79
C SER A 268 -13.51 -9.89 -7.83
N GLU A 269 -13.42 -10.40 -9.06
CA GLU A 269 -14.35 -10.03 -10.14
C GLU A 269 -15.81 -10.35 -9.76
N ASP A 270 -16.04 -11.52 -9.18
CA ASP A 270 -17.38 -11.95 -8.77
C ASP A 270 -17.96 -11.04 -7.69
N ALA A 271 -17.16 -10.68 -6.67
CA ALA A 271 -17.63 -9.79 -5.60
C ALA A 271 -17.93 -8.37 -6.11
N VAL A 272 -17.12 -7.87 -7.06
CA VAL A 272 -17.38 -6.59 -7.73
C VAL A 272 -18.66 -6.64 -8.55
N ARG A 273 -18.88 -7.72 -9.30
CA ARG A 273 -20.12 -7.93 -10.07
C ARG A 273 -21.35 -7.99 -9.16
N ASP A 274 -21.29 -8.76 -8.08
CA ASP A 274 -22.37 -8.86 -7.11
C ASP A 274 -22.71 -7.50 -6.51
N LYS A 275 -21.67 -6.71 -6.17
CA LYS A 275 -21.84 -5.35 -5.66
C LYS A 275 -22.51 -4.43 -6.68
N ILE A 276 -22.11 -4.50 -7.95
CA ILE A 276 -22.74 -3.72 -9.02
C ILE A 276 -24.21 -4.11 -9.18
N LEU A 277 -24.53 -5.41 -9.17
CA LEU A 277 -25.91 -5.90 -9.30
C LEU A 277 -26.79 -5.51 -8.11
N GLN A 278 -26.22 -5.44 -6.90
CA GLN A 278 -26.93 -4.93 -5.71
C GLN A 278 -27.26 -3.44 -5.82
N GLU A 279 -26.34 -2.64 -6.36
CA GLU A 279 -26.55 -1.20 -6.55
C GLU A 279 -27.41 -0.87 -7.77
N GLU A 280 -27.32 -1.67 -8.84
CA GLU A 280 -28.03 -1.52 -10.11
C GLU A 280 -28.48 -2.88 -10.66
N PRO A 281 -29.67 -3.38 -10.25
CA PRO A 281 -30.17 -4.69 -10.68
C PRO A 281 -30.40 -4.82 -12.19
N GLN A 282 -30.49 -3.70 -12.91
CA GLN A 282 -30.69 -3.66 -14.37
C GLN A 282 -29.36 -3.62 -15.15
N PHE A 283 -28.22 -3.70 -14.46
CA PHE A 283 -26.91 -3.64 -15.08
C PHE A 283 -26.71 -4.82 -16.04
N GLN A 284 -26.58 -4.54 -17.34
CA GLN A 284 -26.22 -5.53 -18.35
C GLN A 284 -24.70 -5.70 -18.37
N SER A 285 -24.24 -6.95 -18.21
CA SER A 285 -22.85 -7.41 -18.21
C SER A 285 -21.83 -6.44 -18.86
N MET A 286 -20.87 -6.00 -18.04
CA MET A 286 -19.68 -5.29 -18.51
C MET A 286 -18.78 -6.29 -19.26
N ARG A 287 -18.78 -6.23 -20.61
CA ARG A 287 -17.71 -6.85 -21.39
C ARG A 287 -16.47 -5.97 -21.32
N VAL A 288 -15.51 -6.38 -20.52
CA VAL A 288 -14.21 -5.73 -20.45
C VAL A 288 -13.39 -6.20 -21.66
N ASN A 289 -13.20 -5.32 -22.65
CA ASN A 289 -12.42 -5.64 -23.85
C ASN A 289 -10.90 -5.58 -23.61
N ASP A 290 -10.44 -4.92 -22.54
CA ASP A 290 -9.04 -4.82 -22.14
C ASP A 290 -8.92 -5.19 -20.65
N SER A 291 -8.26 -6.32 -20.37
CA SER A 291 -8.07 -6.86 -19.03
C SER A 291 -7.01 -6.14 -18.21
N ARG A 292 -6.28 -5.19 -18.80
CA ARG A 292 -5.27 -4.39 -18.08
C ARG A 292 -5.92 -3.50 -17.02
N PRO A 293 -5.20 -3.21 -15.93
CA PRO A 293 -5.66 -2.28 -14.90
C PRO A 293 -5.91 -0.87 -15.46
N ARG A 294 -6.91 -0.18 -14.93
CA ARG A 294 -7.27 1.20 -15.29
C ARG A 294 -6.87 2.20 -14.22
N GLY A 295 -6.81 3.48 -14.58
CA GLY A 295 -6.47 4.55 -13.64
C GLY A 295 -7.73 5.22 -13.12
N ALA A 296 -7.86 5.38 -11.80
CA ALA A 296 -8.88 6.20 -11.17
C ALA A 296 -8.26 7.49 -10.67
N THR A 297 -8.75 8.63 -11.15
CA THR A 297 -8.27 9.97 -10.77
C THR A 297 -9.39 10.83 -10.21
N HIS A 298 -9.10 11.60 -9.15
CA HIS A 298 -10.12 12.43 -8.51
C HIS A 298 -10.17 13.82 -9.15
N LEU A 299 -11.38 14.33 -9.44
CA LEU A 299 -11.59 15.61 -10.12
C LEU A 299 -10.91 16.80 -9.43
N THR A 300 -10.97 16.87 -8.10
CA THR A 300 -10.41 17.99 -7.33
C THR A 300 -8.94 17.78 -6.93
N ASN A 301 -8.42 16.57 -7.13
CA ASN A 301 -7.01 16.25 -6.88
C ASN A 301 -6.54 15.17 -7.85
N PRO A 302 -6.26 15.54 -9.11
CA PRO A 302 -5.88 14.57 -10.14
C PRO A 302 -4.48 13.95 -9.94
N ARG A 303 -3.73 14.37 -8.92
CA ARG A 303 -2.51 13.67 -8.47
C ARG A 303 -2.84 12.37 -7.74
N ILE A 304 -4.07 12.25 -7.21
CA ILE A 304 -4.59 10.97 -6.77
C ILE A 304 -4.79 10.12 -8.01
N LEU A 305 -3.88 9.17 -8.24
CA LEU A 305 -3.98 8.17 -9.29
C LEU A 305 -3.92 6.80 -8.64
N LYS A 306 -5.05 6.08 -8.63
CA LYS A 306 -5.14 4.70 -8.15
C LYS A 306 -5.25 3.76 -9.34
N SER A 307 -4.41 2.74 -9.39
CA SER A 307 -4.63 1.59 -10.29
C SER A 307 -5.80 0.75 -9.77
N ILE A 308 -6.79 0.47 -10.61
CA ILE A 308 -7.97 -0.33 -10.28
C ILE A 308 -8.16 -1.46 -11.29
N SER A 309 -8.76 -2.56 -10.84
CA SER A 309 -9.25 -3.61 -11.74
C SER A 309 -10.21 -3.00 -12.77
N PRO A 310 -10.21 -3.44 -14.05
CA PRO A 310 -11.13 -2.91 -15.04
C PRO A 310 -12.60 -3.09 -14.65
N PHE A 311 -12.94 -4.12 -13.86
CA PHE A 311 -14.29 -4.35 -13.35
C PHE A 311 -14.76 -3.29 -12.33
N CYS A 312 -13.82 -2.57 -11.71
CA CYS A 312 -14.09 -1.52 -10.73
C CYS A 312 -14.39 -0.16 -11.37
N ALA A 313 -14.31 -0.03 -12.70
CA ALA A 313 -14.40 1.25 -13.39
C ALA A 313 -15.72 1.99 -13.11
N ASP A 314 -16.86 1.30 -13.16
CA ASP A 314 -18.16 1.95 -12.97
C ASP A 314 -18.39 2.34 -11.51
N LEU A 315 -17.94 1.51 -10.55
CA LEU A 315 -17.95 1.85 -9.13
C LEU A 315 -17.06 3.07 -8.82
N ALA A 316 -15.89 3.17 -9.46
CA ALA A 316 -15.01 4.33 -9.31
C ALA A 316 -15.67 5.62 -9.82
N LYS A 317 -16.36 5.57 -10.97
CA LYS A 317 -17.13 6.71 -11.50
C LYS A 317 -18.21 7.17 -10.52
N LYS A 318 -18.97 6.24 -9.95
CA LYS A 318 -19.98 6.54 -8.92
C LYS A 318 -19.37 7.14 -7.65
N ALA A 319 -18.12 6.76 -7.34
CA ALA A 319 -17.37 7.34 -6.23
C ALA A 319 -16.88 8.78 -6.49
N GLY A 320 -17.09 9.32 -7.69
CA GLY A 320 -16.66 10.67 -8.08
C GLY A 320 -15.25 10.71 -8.69
N PHE A 321 -14.75 9.58 -9.18
CA PHE A 321 -13.47 9.50 -9.87
C PHE A 321 -13.67 9.41 -11.38
N ASP A 322 -12.77 10.00 -12.13
CA ASP A 322 -12.64 9.70 -13.55
C ASP A 322 -11.84 8.42 -13.74
N VAL A 323 -12.15 7.69 -14.81
CA VAL A 323 -11.42 6.48 -15.19
C VAL A 323 -10.68 6.73 -16.49
N ILE A 324 -9.36 6.57 -16.44
CA ILE A 324 -8.46 6.66 -17.59
C ILE A 324 -7.98 5.26 -18.02
N SER A 325 -7.61 5.15 -19.28
CA SER A 325 -7.09 3.93 -19.90
C SER A 325 -5.71 3.54 -19.33
N PRO A 326 -5.28 2.29 -19.52
CA PRO A 326 -3.94 1.85 -19.11
C PRO A 326 -2.83 2.68 -19.77
N ASP A 327 -2.98 3.00 -21.06
CA ASP A 327 -1.96 3.75 -21.81
C ASP A 327 -1.85 5.20 -21.28
N GLU A 328 -2.99 5.83 -20.95
CA GLU A 328 -3.01 7.14 -20.30
C GLU A 328 -2.36 7.11 -18.91
N MET A 329 -2.37 5.98 -18.19
CA MET A 329 -1.71 5.89 -16.87
C MET A 329 -0.19 5.93 -16.98
N ASP A 330 0.38 5.26 -17.98
CA ASP A 330 1.83 5.18 -18.18
C ASP A 330 2.40 6.52 -18.66
N GLU A 331 1.62 7.27 -19.42
CA GLU A 331 1.96 8.60 -19.93
C GLU A 331 1.56 9.74 -18.97
N MET A 332 0.83 9.45 -17.88
CA MET A 332 0.20 10.48 -17.06
C MET A 332 1.21 11.39 -16.37
N GLN A 333 1.40 12.59 -16.93
CA GLN A 333 1.97 13.72 -16.22
C GLN A 333 0.83 14.55 -15.61
N ALA A 334 0.71 14.52 -14.27
CA ALA A 334 -0.39 15.21 -13.57
C ALA A 334 -0.54 16.68 -13.97
N ALA A 335 0.55 17.38 -14.29
CA ALA A 335 0.53 18.78 -14.71
C ALA A 335 -0.10 19.00 -16.10
N GLU A 336 0.13 18.08 -17.04
CA GLU A 336 -0.42 18.11 -18.39
C GLU A 336 -1.88 17.65 -18.39
N PHE A 337 -2.19 16.62 -17.60
CA PHE A 337 -3.57 16.15 -17.41
C PHE A 337 -4.48 17.25 -16.83
N ILE A 338 -4.04 17.96 -15.79
CA ILE A 338 -4.77 19.11 -15.22
C ILE A 338 -5.01 20.17 -16.28
N ARG A 339 -4.00 20.46 -17.11
CA ARG A 339 -4.08 21.48 -18.15
C ARG A 339 -5.12 21.11 -19.21
N GLY A 340 -5.03 19.91 -19.77
CA GLY A 340 -5.99 19.44 -20.80
C GLY A 340 -7.44 19.39 -20.28
N ARG A 341 -7.63 18.98 -19.02
CA ARG A 341 -8.94 19.01 -18.35
C ARG A 341 -9.47 20.43 -18.16
N THR A 342 -8.62 21.35 -17.73
CA THR A 342 -8.98 22.76 -17.53
C THR A 342 -9.38 23.39 -18.87
N GLU A 343 -8.61 23.13 -19.94
CA GLU A 343 -8.92 23.59 -21.30
C GLU A 343 -10.27 23.02 -21.80
N SER A 344 -10.51 21.71 -21.59
CA SER A 344 -11.76 21.06 -21.97
C SER A 344 -12.98 21.58 -21.19
N ALA A 345 -12.84 21.80 -19.88
CA ALA A 345 -13.92 22.34 -19.06
C ALA A 345 -14.28 23.78 -19.47
N LEU A 346 -13.28 24.59 -19.83
CA LEU A 346 -13.49 25.95 -20.32
C LEU A 346 -14.14 25.97 -21.70
N ALA A 347 -13.79 25.03 -22.59
CA ALA A 347 -14.46 24.88 -23.88
C ALA A 347 -15.96 24.61 -23.68
N VAL A 348 -16.34 23.69 -22.77
CA VAL A 348 -17.74 23.40 -22.44
C VAL A 348 -18.46 24.62 -21.84
N LEU A 349 -17.79 25.40 -20.99
CA LEU A 349 -18.37 26.62 -20.43
C LEU A 349 -18.60 27.69 -21.50
N ASN A 350 -17.64 27.87 -22.41
CA ASN A 350 -17.75 28.79 -23.54
C ASN A 350 -18.88 28.38 -24.50
N GLU A 351 -19.02 27.08 -24.80
CA GLU A 351 -20.13 26.54 -25.60
C GLU A 351 -21.50 26.79 -24.94
N LYS A 352 -21.55 26.80 -23.61
CA LYS A 352 -22.76 27.14 -22.83
C LYS A 352 -22.99 28.65 -22.71
N GLY A 353 -22.19 29.49 -23.36
CA GLY A 353 -22.29 30.95 -23.29
C GLY A 353 -21.88 31.54 -21.94
N ILE A 354 -21.26 30.74 -21.06
CA ILE A 354 -20.78 31.18 -19.75
C ILE A 354 -19.37 31.72 -19.94
N ARG A 355 -19.17 33.03 -19.78
CA ARG A 355 -17.85 33.66 -19.82
C ARG A 355 -17.18 33.53 -18.46
N PRO A 356 -16.10 32.76 -18.32
CA PRO A 356 -15.35 32.69 -17.06
C PRO A 356 -14.67 34.04 -16.79
N ASN A 357 -14.72 34.52 -15.55
CA ASN A 357 -14.05 35.77 -15.13
C ASN A 357 -12.53 35.59 -14.90
N MET A 358 -12.00 34.38 -15.10
CA MET A 358 -10.59 34.04 -14.90
C MET A 358 -10.04 33.29 -16.11
N THR A 359 -8.78 33.57 -16.43
CA THR A 359 -8.02 32.92 -17.50
C THR A 359 -7.52 31.53 -17.08
N ILE A 360 -7.13 30.70 -18.06
CA ILE A 360 -6.53 29.37 -17.84
C ILE A 360 -5.32 29.46 -16.90
N GLU A 361 -4.47 30.49 -17.09
CA GLU A 361 -3.27 30.68 -16.29
C GLU A 361 -3.58 31.01 -14.83
N GLU A 362 -4.63 31.81 -14.58
CA GLU A 362 -5.09 32.14 -13.23
C GLU A 362 -5.70 30.92 -12.52
N LEU A 363 -6.52 30.13 -13.22
CA LEU A 363 -7.08 28.87 -12.70
C LEU A 363 -5.98 27.84 -12.39
N LEU A 364 -4.98 27.72 -13.27
CA LEU A 364 -3.83 26.83 -13.05
C LEU A 364 -2.95 27.30 -11.89
N LYS A 365 -2.82 28.61 -11.67
CA LYS A 365 -2.05 29.18 -10.55
C LYS A 365 -2.72 28.90 -9.20
N ILE A 366 -4.05 28.92 -9.16
CA ILE A 366 -4.83 28.57 -7.96
C ILE A 366 -4.79 27.06 -7.69
N THR A 367 -4.97 26.23 -8.71
CA THR A 367 -4.99 24.76 -8.57
C THR A 367 -3.62 24.13 -8.31
N ARG A 368 -2.52 24.79 -8.68
CA ARG A 368 -1.15 24.35 -8.36
C ARG A 368 -0.69 24.70 -6.94
N GLY A 369 -1.53 25.36 -6.13
CA GLY A 369 -1.16 25.85 -4.80
C GLY A 369 -0.30 27.10 -4.92
N GLY A 370 -0.93 28.25 -5.05
CA GLY A 370 -0.26 29.55 -4.96
C GLY A 370 0.07 29.91 -3.52
N ALA A 371 1.19 29.37 -3.02
CA ALA A 371 2.16 29.93 -2.06
C ALA A 371 3.07 28.80 -1.55
#